data_AF-A0A6B3FWQ3-F1
#
_entry.id   AF-A0A6B3FWQ3-F1
#
_cell.length_a   1.000
_cell.length_b   1.000
_cell.length_c   1.000
_cell.angle_alpha   90.00
_cell.angle_beta   90.00
_cell.angle_gamma   90.00
#
_symmetry.space_group_name_H-M   'P 1'
#
loop_
_entity.id
_entity.type
_entity.pdbx_description
1 polymer ?
#
loop_
_entity_poly.entity_id
_entity_poly.type
_entity_poly.pdbx_seq_one_letter_code
_entity_poly.pdbx_strand_id
1 'polypeptide(L)'
;ATKDSHCGYGQVDWPVTKIFEKAGLKDSFREANPDPAAVPGNTWSPVYPKHEGSTGVDEPQDRIDFIDYAGDKLMVKDSVSFVEGDPKPVPDQAGNAWPTDHAAVLTTFTV
;
A
#
# COMPACT_ATOMS: atom_id res chain seq x y z
N ALA A 1 13.99 7.93 3.13
CA ALA A 1 13.94 8.09 1.66
C ALA A 1 12.69 8.85 1.22
N THR A 2 11.52 8.61 1.80
CA THR A 2 10.23 9.19 1.35
C THR A 2 9.70 10.35 2.22
N LYS A 3 10.51 10.93 3.12
CA LYS A 3 10.06 11.94 4.09
C LYS A 3 9.30 13.12 3.44
N ASP A 4 9.78 13.58 2.29
CA ASP A 4 9.22 14.74 1.60
C ASP A 4 7.84 14.45 0.98
N SER A 5 7.56 13.19 0.61
CA SER A 5 6.22 12.76 0.15
C SER A 5 5.22 12.54 1.29
N HIS A 6 5.68 12.52 2.55
CA HIS A 6 4.83 12.33 3.73
C HIS A 6 4.88 13.54 4.65
N CYS A 7 4.72 14.75 4.12
CA CYS A 7 4.62 16.00 4.88
C CYS A 7 5.80 16.27 5.84
N GLY A 8 6.98 15.77 5.52
CA GLY A 8 8.16 15.91 6.38
C GLY A 8 8.24 14.86 7.50
N TYR A 9 7.37 13.85 7.52
CA TYR A 9 7.47 12.73 8.46
C TYR A 9 8.37 11.63 7.89
N GLY A 10 9.42 11.30 8.64
CA GLY A 10 10.37 10.26 8.28
C GLY A 10 9.87 8.85 8.62
N GLN A 11 10.80 7.93 8.83
CA GLN A 11 10.47 6.59 9.32
C GLN A 11 9.75 6.67 10.68
N VAL A 12 8.65 5.95 10.79
CA VAL A 12 7.87 5.81 12.02
C VAL A 12 7.87 4.34 12.44
N ASP A 13 8.23 4.07 13.69
CA ASP A 13 8.18 2.72 14.27
C ASP A 13 6.76 2.40 14.73
N TRP A 14 5.89 2.06 13.76
CA TRP A 14 4.52 1.69 14.04
C TRP A 14 4.45 0.45 14.97
N PRO A 15 3.77 0.54 16.12
CA PRO A 15 3.79 -0.55 17.11
C PRO A 15 3.29 -1.89 16.56
N VAL A 16 2.29 -1.88 15.67
CA VAL A 16 1.68 -3.10 15.12
C VAL A 16 2.65 -3.85 14.20
N THR A 17 3.25 -3.17 13.22
CA THR A 17 4.20 -3.81 12.30
C THR A 17 5.45 -4.28 13.04
N LYS A 18 5.89 -3.55 14.09
CA LYS A 18 6.99 -3.99 14.96
C LYS A 18 6.66 -5.25 15.76
N ILE A 19 5.40 -5.49 16.11
CA ILE A 19 5.00 -6.74 16.79
C ILE A 19 5.08 -7.91 15.81
N PHE A 20 4.64 -7.74 14.56
CA PHE A 20 4.72 -8.79 13.53
C PHE A 20 6.17 -9.14 13.19
N GLU A 21 7.03 -8.13 12.98
CA GLU A 21 8.47 -8.32 12.76
C GLU A 21 9.12 -9.12 13.90
N LYS A 22 8.84 -8.76 15.16
CA LYS A 22 9.35 -9.47 16.35
C LYS A 22 8.83 -10.89 16.48
N ALA A 23 7.63 -11.16 15.97
CA ALA A 23 7.06 -12.50 15.92
C ALA A 23 7.62 -13.36 14.77
N GLY A 24 8.53 -12.80 13.95
CA GLY A 24 9.17 -13.49 12.83
C GLY A 24 8.35 -13.47 11.54
N LEU A 25 7.32 -12.63 11.44
CA LEU A 25 6.60 -12.40 10.20
C LEU A 25 7.38 -11.42 9.32
N LYS A 26 7.28 -11.62 8.00
CA LYS A 26 7.94 -10.81 6.97
C LYS A 26 6.89 -10.10 6.13
N ASP A 27 7.09 -8.80 5.87
CA ASP A 27 6.26 -8.02 4.94
C ASP A 27 6.60 -8.42 3.50
N SER A 28 5.70 -9.17 2.87
CA SER A 28 5.94 -9.70 1.52
C SER A 28 6.13 -8.61 0.47
N PHE A 29 5.50 -7.44 0.64
CA PHE A 29 5.64 -6.36 -0.33
C PHE A 29 7.04 -5.75 -0.30
N ARG A 30 7.61 -5.57 0.90
CA ARG A 30 8.97 -5.03 1.03
C ARG A 30 10.05 -6.04 0.70
N GLU A 31 9.76 -7.33 0.84
CA GLU A 31 10.66 -8.37 0.34
C GLU A 31 10.74 -8.34 -1.19
N ALA A 32 9.61 -8.21 -1.90
CA ALA A 32 9.59 -8.07 -3.36
C ALA A 32 10.10 -6.70 -3.84
N ASN A 33 9.84 -5.63 -3.07
CA ASN A 33 10.13 -4.25 -3.43
C ASN A 33 10.93 -3.53 -2.31
N PRO A 34 12.25 -3.77 -2.20
CA PRO A 34 13.06 -3.31 -1.06
C PRO A 34 13.25 -1.80 -0.98
N ASP A 35 13.19 -1.09 -2.11
CA ASP A 35 13.31 0.37 -2.16
C ASP A 35 11.93 1.04 -2.12
N PRO A 36 11.52 1.62 -0.98
CA PRO A 36 10.22 2.28 -0.86
C PRO A 36 10.12 3.59 -1.63
N ALA A 37 11.25 4.19 -2.06
CA ALA A 37 11.21 5.40 -2.91
C ALA A 37 10.98 5.04 -4.38
N ALA A 38 11.56 3.92 -4.85
CA ALA A 38 11.32 3.42 -6.21
C ALA A 38 9.93 2.80 -6.36
N VAL A 39 9.47 2.03 -5.37
CA VAL A 39 8.15 1.39 -5.37
C VAL A 39 7.44 1.64 -4.03
N PRO A 40 6.69 2.75 -3.91
CA PRO A 40 5.98 3.12 -2.69
C PRO A 40 4.89 2.11 -2.29
N GLY A 41 4.23 1.50 -3.28
CA GLY A 41 3.21 0.48 -3.03
C GLY A 41 1.95 1.03 -2.36
N ASN A 42 1.59 2.27 -2.65
CA ASN A 42 0.45 2.94 -2.02
C ASN A 42 -0.81 2.09 -2.21
N THR A 43 -1.55 1.92 -1.12
CA THR A 43 -2.82 1.20 -1.10
C THR A 43 -3.97 2.14 -0.86
N TRP A 44 -3.72 3.32 -0.32
CA TRP A 44 -4.69 4.39 -0.19
C TRP A 44 -4.12 5.62 -0.92
N SER A 45 -4.83 6.31 -1.81
CA SER A 45 -6.28 6.35 -2.02
C SER A 45 -6.68 6.43 -3.51
N PRO A 46 -6.75 5.31 -4.27
CA PRO A 46 -6.89 5.32 -5.73
C PRO A 46 -8.08 6.12 -6.30
N VAL A 47 -9.18 6.28 -5.54
CA VAL A 47 -10.38 6.99 -5.98
C VAL A 47 -10.51 8.40 -5.37
N TYR A 48 -9.78 8.68 -4.30
CA TYR A 48 -9.91 9.92 -3.51
C TYR A 48 -8.60 10.71 -3.53
N PRO A 49 -8.38 11.59 -4.53
CA PRO A 49 -7.15 12.38 -4.60
C PRO A 49 -7.06 13.47 -3.51
N LYS A 50 -8.18 13.83 -2.88
CA LYS A 50 -8.29 14.88 -1.86
C LYS A 50 -9.20 14.45 -0.71
N HIS A 51 -9.01 15.05 0.47
CA HIS A 51 -9.80 14.77 1.69
C HIS A 51 -11.31 14.90 1.50
N GLU A 52 -11.77 15.88 0.72
CA GLU A 52 -13.19 16.07 0.42
C GLU A 52 -13.54 15.52 -0.97
N GLY A 53 -12.98 14.36 -1.31
CA GLY A 53 -13.13 13.70 -2.61
C GLY A 53 -12.29 14.34 -3.70
N SER A 54 -12.76 15.48 -4.23
CA SER A 54 -12.11 16.21 -5.31
C SER A 54 -11.65 17.61 -4.90
N THR A 55 -11.84 17.99 -3.63
CA THR A 55 -11.51 19.32 -3.10
C THR A 55 -10.82 19.21 -1.74
N GLY A 56 -10.21 20.31 -1.29
CA GLY A 56 -9.44 20.32 -0.03
C GLY A 56 -7.94 20.04 -0.23
N VAL A 57 -7.29 19.58 0.84
CA VAL A 57 -5.86 19.20 0.84
C VAL A 57 -5.64 17.87 0.14
N ASP A 58 -4.42 17.63 -0.32
CA ASP A 58 -4.03 16.35 -0.92
C ASP A 58 -4.27 15.19 0.05
N GLU A 59 -4.89 14.12 -0.46
CA GLU A 59 -5.00 12.88 0.29
C GLU A 59 -3.63 12.23 0.38
N PRO A 60 -3.16 11.85 1.59
CA PRO A 60 -1.92 11.13 1.73
C PRO A 60 -1.98 9.83 0.91
N GLN A 61 -0.92 9.58 0.15
CA GLN A 61 -0.81 8.37 -0.66
C GLN A 61 0.06 7.36 0.10
N ASP A 62 -0.55 6.66 1.05
CA ASP A 62 0.14 5.77 1.98
C ASP A 62 -0.11 4.30 1.67
N ARG A 63 0.83 3.44 2.08
CA ARG A 63 0.64 1.99 2.11
C ARG A 63 0.27 1.56 3.52
N ILE A 64 -1.01 1.26 3.72
CA ILE A 64 -1.58 0.90 5.02
C ILE A 64 -2.23 -0.49 5.03
N ASP A 65 -2.13 -1.23 3.93
CA ASP A 65 -2.58 -2.61 3.80
C ASP A 65 -1.38 -3.52 3.52
N PHE A 66 -1.35 -4.69 4.15
CA PHE A 66 -0.15 -5.55 4.22
C PHE A 66 -0.51 -7.03 4.10
N ILE A 67 0.42 -7.82 3.54
CA ILE A 67 0.47 -9.28 3.67
C ILE A 67 1.78 -9.62 4.38
N ASP A 68 1.65 -9.90 5.67
CA ASP A 68 2.73 -10.43 6.51
C ASP A 68 2.65 -11.96 6.54
N TYR A 69 3.77 -12.63 6.33
CA TYR A 69 3.82 -14.09 6.20
C TYR A 69 4.95 -14.71 7.02
N ALA A 70 4.87 -16.02 7.28
CA ALA A 70 5.86 -16.78 8.05
C ALA A 70 6.17 -18.12 7.38
N GLY A 71 7.31 -18.70 7.77
CA GLY A 71 7.77 -20.00 7.30
C GLY A 71 8.75 -19.91 6.13
N ASP A 72 9.72 -20.83 6.11
CA ASP A 72 10.88 -20.76 5.21
C ASP A 72 10.64 -21.38 3.83
N LYS A 73 9.50 -22.05 3.64
CA LYS A 73 9.13 -22.67 2.36
C LYS A 73 8.45 -21.69 1.40
N LEU A 74 7.88 -20.61 1.93
CA LEU A 74 7.24 -19.59 1.10
C LEU A 74 8.31 -18.62 0.60
N MET A 75 8.48 -18.57 -0.72
CA MET A 75 9.33 -17.57 -1.38
C MET A 75 8.42 -16.58 -2.09
N VAL A 76 8.61 -15.29 -1.83
CA VAL A 76 7.86 -14.23 -2.52
C VAL A 76 8.34 -14.17 -3.96
N LYS A 77 7.45 -14.45 -4.91
CA LYS A 77 7.72 -14.32 -6.33
C LYS A 77 7.40 -12.90 -6.82
N ASP A 78 6.28 -12.36 -6.35
CA ASP A 78 5.81 -11.02 -6.69
C ASP A 78 4.86 -10.51 -5.60
N SER A 79 4.81 -9.20 -5.41
CA SER A 79 3.87 -8.55 -4.49
C SER A 79 3.56 -7.14 -4.96
N VAL A 80 2.27 -6.85 -5.17
CA VAL A 80 1.78 -5.62 -5.80
C VAL A 80 0.56 -5.06 -5.07
N SER A 81 0.37 -3.75 -5.15
CA SER A 81 -0.95 -3.15 -4.93
C SER A 81 -1.75 -3.28 -6.23
N PHE A 82 -3.01 -3.64 -6.10
CA PHE A 82 -3.88 -4.01 -7.22
C PHE A 82 -5.18 -3.22 -7.17
N VAL A 83 -5.56 -2.70 -8.33
CA VAL A 83 -6.83 -2.03 -8.58
C VAL A 83 -7.37 -2.58 -9.88
N GLU A 84 -8.67 -2.85 -9.93
CA GLU A 84 -9.30 -3.29 -11.17
C GLU A 84 -9.54 -2.12 -12.13
N GLY A 85 -9.01 -2.25 -13.34
CA GLY A 85 -9.18 -1.26 -14.40
C GLY A 85 -8.42 0.04 -14.13
N ASP A 86 -9.00 1.16 -14.57
CA ASP A 86 -8.48 2.52 -14.38
C ASP A 86 -9.57 3.35 -13.70
N PRO A 87 -9.67 3.30 -12.36
CA PRO A 87 -10.76 3.94 -11.65
C PRO A 87 -10.68 5.45 -11.80
N LYS A 88 -11.82 6.07 -12.12
CA LYS A 88 -11.93 7.52 -12.11
C LYS A 88 -12.01 8.03 -10.68
N PRO A 89 -11.35 9.16 -10.37
CA PRO A 89 -11.46 9.75 -9.06
C PRO A 89 -12.87 10.34 -8.83
N VAL A 90 -13.19 10.62 -7.57
CA VAL A 90 -14.36 11.46 -7.22
C VAL A 90 -14.30 12.79 -8.00
N PRO A 91 -15.42 13.29 -8.58
CA PRO A 91 -16.79 12.81 -8.48
C PRO A 91 -17.26 11.84 -9.60
N ASP A 92 -16.36 11.38 -10.47
CA ASP A 92 -16.70 10.57 -11.64
C ASP A 92 -16.63 9.05 -11.40
N GLN A 93 -16.53 8.63 -10.14
CA GLN A 93 -16.25 7.25 -9.72
C GLN A 93 -17.42 6.27 -9.83
N ALA A 94 -18.65 6.76 -10.07
CA ALA A 94 -19.88 5.96 -10.00
C ALA A 94 -19.92 4.75 -10.95
N GLY A 95 -19.11 4.76 -12.01
CA GLY A 95 -19.00 3.66 -12.99
C GLY A 95 -17.74 2.80 -12.84
N ASN A 96 -16.93 3.00 -11.80
CA ASN A 96 -15.70 2.23 -11.62
C ASN A 96 -16.01 0.77 -11.29
N ALA A 97 -15.23 -0.16 -11.86
CA ALA A 97 -15.20 -1.54 -11.39
C ALA A 97 -14.62 -1.64 -9.97
N TRP A 98 -13.71 -0.72 -9.61
CA TRP A 98 -13.11 -0.59 -8.29
C TRP A 98 -13.71 0.59 -7.51
N PRO A 99 -14.66 0.37 -6.58
CA PRO A 99 -15.38 1.44 -5.90
C PRO A 99 -14.73 1.91 -4.59
N THR A 100 -13.74 1.16 -4.08
CA THR A 100 -13.11 1.44 -2.79
C THR A 100 -11.97 2.46 -2.93
N ASP A 101 -11.80 3.22 -1.87
CA ASP A 101 -10.66 4.09 -1.57
C ASP A 101 -9.38 3.32 -1.23
N HIS A 102 -9.38 1.99 -1.18
CA HIS A 102 -8.19 1.17 -1.01
C HIS A 102 -7.91 0.28 -2.24
N ALA A 103 -6.66 0.16 -2.64
CA ALA A 103 -6.17 -0.90 -3.51
C ALA A 103 -6.07 -2.21 -2.72
N ALA A 104 -6.32 -3.33 -3.37
CA ALA A 104 -6.03 -4.63 -2.81
C ALA A 104 -4.51 -4.84 -2.75
N VAL A 105 -4.07 -5.74 -1.87
CA VAL A 105 -2.69 -6.24 -1.84
C VAL A 105 -2.68 -7.69 -2.32
N LEU A 106 -1.78 -8.00 -3.25
CA LEU A 106 -1.67 -9.34 -3.84
C LEU A 106 -0.22 -9.79 -3.78
N THR A 107 0.02 -10.93 -3.15
CA THR A 107 1.34 -11.59 -3.14
C THR A 107 1.23 -12.97 -3.76
N THR A 108 2.12 -13.26 -4.71
CA THR A 108 2.30 -14.60 -5.29
C THR A 108 3.49 -15.27 -4.62
N PHE A 109 3.26 -16.46 -4.05
CA PHE A 109 4.30 -17.29 -3.46
C PHE A 109 4.64 -18.49 -4.34
N THR A 110 5.86 -18.97 -4.23
CA THR A 110 6.26 -20.34 -4.64
C THR A 110 6.60 -21.17 -3.41
N VAL A 111 6.48 -22.49 -3.53
CA VAL A 111 6.75 -23.49 -2.47
C VAL A 111 7.77 -24.53 -2.92
#